data_AF-A0A929X5M6-F1
#
_entry.id   AF-A0A929X5M6-F1
#
_cell.length_a   1.000
_cell.length_b   1.000
_cell.length_c   1.000
_cell.angle_alpha   90.00
_cell.angle_beta   90.00
_cell.angle_gamma   90.00
#
_symmetry.space_group_name_H-M   'P 1'
#
loop_
_entity.id
_entity.type
_entity.pdbx_description
1 polymer ?
#
loop_
_entity_poly.entity_id
_entity_poly.type
_entity_poly.pdbx_seq_one_letter_code
_entity_poly.pdbx_strand_id
1 'polypeptide(L)'
;DYLYVKEDIRAVVMASKPALVKVILETCLLNKEEIRIASALSEEAGADFIKTSTGFSTGGATVEDIKIMKESVSPKMKLKASGGIRSREFAEELIAAGADRLGVGNGLLLL
;
A
#
# COMPACT_ATOMS: atom_id res chain seq x y z
N ASP A 1 18.37 6.32 2.89
CA ASP A 1 18.54 6.28 4.36
C ASP A 1 17.26 5.69 4.97
N TYR A 2 17.32 4.47 5.50
CA TYR A 2 16.14 3.78 6.04
C TYR A 2 15.70 4.30 7.40
N LEU A 3 16.62 4.83 8.20
CA LEU A 3 16.26 5.41 9.49
C LEU A 3 15.44 6.69 9.27
N TYR A 4 15.89 7.54 8.34
CA TYR A 4 15.15 8.75 7.96
C TYR A 4 13.71 8.43 7.52
N VAL A 5 13.53 7.44 6.64
CA VAL A 5 12.20 7.04 6.14
C VAL A 5 11.30 6.54 7.27
N LYS A 6 11.82 5.69 8.17
CA LYS A 6 11.03 5.18 9.30
C LYS A 6 10.60 6.31 10.24
N GLU A 7 11.49 7.24 10.53
CA GLU A 7 11.21 8.35 11.44
C GLU A 7 10.22 9.35 10.84
N ASP A 8 10.28 9.61 9.53
CA ASP A 8 9.31 10.43 8.80
C ASP A 8 7.88 9.84 8.92
N ILE A 9 7.73 8.55 8.65
CA ILE A 9 6.45 7.83 8.80
C ILE A 9 5.99 7.88 10.27
N ARG A 10 6.89 7.59 11.22
CA ARG A 10 6.57 7.54 12.65
C ARG A 10 6.07 8.88 13.17
N ALA A 11 6.65 9.99 12.70
CA ALA A 11 6.20 11.34 13.08
C ALA A 11 4.73 11.57 12.69
N VAL A 12 4.34 11.19 11.46
CA VAL A 12 2.95 11.29 10.98
C VAL A 12 2.02 10.37 11.77
N VAL A 13 2.43 9.11 12.01
CA VAL A 13 1.67 8.14 12.82
C VAL A 13 1.39 8.69 14.21
N MET A 14 2.40 9.23 14.89
CA MET A 14 2.26 9.75 16.24
C MET A 14 1.36 11.00 16.29
N ALA A 15 1.50 11.91 15.32
CA ALA A 15 0.70 13.12 15.24
C ALA A 15 -0.77 12.87 14.85
N SER A 16 -1.05 11.77 14.16
CA SER A 16 -2.40 11.49 13.63
C SER A 16 -3.31 10.74 14.60
N LYS A 17 -2.79 10.23 15.73
CA LYS A 17 -3.60 9.42 16.66
C LYS A 17 -4.83 10.19 17.16
N PRO A 18 -6.04 9.57 17.15
CA PRO A 18 -6.31 8.14 16.92
C PRO A 18 -6.64 7.77 15.46
N ALA A 19 -6.43 8.65 14.49
CA ALA A 19 -6.75 8.38 13.09
C ALA A 19 -5.81 7.34 12.47
N LEU A 20 -6.36 6.55 11.53
CA LEU A 20 -5.60 5.52 10.81
C LEU A 20 -4.69 6.13 9.75
N VAL A 21 -3.41 5.79 9.77
CA VAL A 21 -2.41 6.25 8.80
C VAL A 21 -2.16 5.19 7.73
N LYS A 22 -2.05 5.64 6.48
CA LYS A 22 -1.76 4.79 5.32
C LYS A 22 -0.53 5.34 4.62
N VAL A 23 0.52 4.54 4.51
CA VAL A 23 1.75 4.94 3.81
C VAL A 23 1.65 4.54 2.35
N ILE A 24 1.74 5.51 1.44
CA ILE A 24 1.81 5.22 -0.01
C ILE A 24 3.28 4.97 -0.36
N LEU A 25 3.59 3.78 -0.85
CA LEU A 25 4.97 3.42 -1.22
C LEU A 25 5.36 3.92 -2.62
N GLU A 26 4.36 4.14 -3.48
CA GLU A 26 4.52 4.45 -4.90
C GLU A 26 5.33 3.38 -5.64
N THR A 27 4.80 2.15 -5.64
CA THR A 27 5.50 0.93 -6.07
C THR A 27 6.04 0.99 -7.50
N CYS A 28 5.46 1.81 -8.39
CA CYS A 28 5.95 1.96 -9.76
C CYS A 28 7.33 2.63 -9.87
N LEU A 29 7.84 3.23 -8.78
CA LEU A 29 9.17 3.83 -8.72
C LEU A 29 10.18 2.99 -7.93
N LEU A 30 9.73 1.87 -7.36
CA LEU A 30 10.54 1.02 -6.48
C LEU A 30 10.83 -0.31 -7.17
N ASN A 31 12.02 -0.83 -6.95
CA ASN A 31 12.29 -2.24 -7.24
C ASN A 31 11.64 -3.15 -6.19
N LYS A 32 11.58 -4.46 -6.45
CA LYS A 32 10.89 -5.41 -5.58
C LYS A 32 11.47 -5.46 -4.17
N GLU A 33 12.78 -5.28 -4.01
CA GLU A 33 13.40 -5.27 -2.69
C GLU A 33 13.07 -4.01 -1.91
N GLU A 34 13.04 -2.86 -2.58
CA GLU A 34 12.60 -1.60 -1.98
C GLU A 34 11.13 -1.66 -1.54
N ILE A 35 10.27 -2.35 -2.29
CA ILE A 35 8.87 -2.59 -1.89
C ILE A 35 8.81 -3.40 -0.58
N ARG A 36 9.62 -4.46 -0.43
CA ARG A 36 9.68 -5.25 0.81
C ARG A 36 10.10 -4.40 1.99
N ILE A 37 11.22 -3.70 1.82
CA ILE A 37 11.82 -2.86 2.88
C ILE A 37 10.87 -1.74 3.27
N ALA A 38 10.29 -1.01 2.31
CA ALA A 38 9.38 0.09 2.59
C ALA A 38 8.08 -0.40 3.28
N SER A 39 7.61 -1.60 2.94
CA SER A 39 6.48 -2.24 3.61
C SER A 39 6.79 -2.55 5.08
N ALA A 40 7.93 -3.19 5.35
CA ALA A 40 8.37 -3.52 6.70
C ALA A 40 8.62 -2.27 7.56
N LEU A 41 9.32 -1.25 7.01
CA LEU A 41 9.56 0.02 7.71
C LEU A 41 8.26 0.74 8.06
N SER A 42 7.24 0.69 7.18
CA SER A 42 5.93 1.29 7.44
C SER A 42 5.23 0.59 8.62
N GLU A 43 5.33 -0.74 8.73
CA GLU A 43 4.82 -1.49 9.87
C GLU A 43 5.59 -1.18 11.16
N GLU A 44 6.92 -1.17 11.11
CA GLU A 44 7.76 -0.82 12.27
C GLU A 44 7.48 0.60 12.79
N ALA A 45 7.16 1.54 11.88
CA ALA A 45 6.78 2.91 12.23
C ALA A 45 5.39 3.02 12.87
N GLY A 46 4.60 1.95 12.84
CA GLY A 46 3.27 1.87 13.43
C GLY A 46 2.13 2.32 12.52
N ALA A 47 2.32 2.32 11.20
CA ALA A 47 1.22 2.60 10.26
C ALA A 47 0.15 1.50 10.30
N ASP A 48 -1.09 1.86 9.95
CA ASP A 48 -2.21 0.92 9.93
C ASP A 48 -2.40 0.27 8.56
N PHE A 49 -1.97 0.97 7.51
CA PHE A 49 -2.00 0.50 6.13
C PHE A 49 -0.71 0.82 5.39
N ILE A 50 -0.38 -0.07 4.46
CA ILE A 50 0.49 0.24 3.32
C ILE A 50 -0.35 0.29 2.05
N LYS A 51 0.00 1.20 1.14
CA LYS A 51 -0.76 1.52 -0.06
C LYS A 51 0.16 1.52 -1.28
N THR A 52 -0.30 0.94 -2.40
CA THR A 52 0.53 0.79 -3.61
C THR A 52 0.92 2.13 -4.22
N SER A 53 -0.05 2.95 -4.67
CA SER A 53 0.22 4.05 -5.59
C SER A 53 -0.60 5.30 -5.29
N THR A 54 -0.11 6.48 -5.67
CA THR A 54 -0.92 7.72 -5.64
C THR A 54 -1.97 7.75 -6.74
N GLY A 55 -1.65 7.16 -7.90
CA GLY A 55 -2.44 7.26 -9.13
C GLY A 55 -2.00 8.40 -10.07
N PHE A 56 -0.90 9.10 -9.74
CA PHE A 56 -0.37 10.23 -10.52
C PHE A 56 1.01 9.96 -11.14
N SER A 57 1.62 8.82 -10.85
CA SER A 57 2.91 8.40 -11.40
C SER A 57 2.75 7.50 -12.63
N THR A 58 3.81 6.80 -13.02
CA THR A 58 3.90 6.00 -14.24
C THR A 58 3.17 4.66 -14.18
N GLY A 59 2.76 4.20 -13.00
CA GLY A 59 2.08 2.91 -12.80
C GLY A 59 1.11 2.90 -11.62
N GLY A 60 0.28 1.85 -11.58
CA GLY A 60 -0.73 1.63 -10.53
C GLY A 60 -0.47 0.35 -9.72
N ALA A 61 -1.52 -0.18 -9.11
CA ALA A 61 -1.45 -1.45 -8.40
C ALA A 61 -1.18 -2.62 -9.37
N THR A 62 -0.40 -3.60 -8.92
CA THR A 62 -0.23 -4.89 -9.60
C THR A 62 -0.47 -6.03 -8.60
N VAL A 63 -0.91 -7.19 -9.08
CA VAL A 63 -1.08 -8.40 -8.24
C VAL A 63 0.25 -8.82 -7.62
N GLU A 64 1.35 -8.68 -8.35
CA GLU A 64 2.69 -9.02 -7.87
C GLU A 64 3.12 -8.13 -6.70
N ASP A 65 2.95 -6.81 -6.81
CA ASP A 65 3.33 -5.89 -5.74
C ASP A 65 2.50 -6.13 -4.48
N ILE A 66 1.20 -6.44 -4.62
CA ILE A 66 0.35 -6.77 -3.47
C ILE A 66 0.85 -8.02 -2.75
N LYS A 67 1.26 -9.07 -3.48
CA LYS A 67 1.82 -10.29 -2.87
C LYS A 67 3.11 -10.00 -2.12
N ILE A 68 4.03 -9.26 -2.74
CA ILE A 68 5.31 -8.88 -2.12
C ILE A 68 5.05 -8.05 -0.85
N MET A 69 4.17 -7.05 -0.93
CA MET A 69 3.78 -6.24 0.22
C MET A 69 3.19 -7.12 1.34
N LYS A 70 2.34 -8.09 1.00
CA LYS A 70 1.67 -8.97 1.98
C LYS A 70 2.65 -9.92 2.67
N GLU A 71 3.61 -10.45 1.93
CA GLU A 71 4.67 -11.32 2.45
C GLU A 71 5.66 -10.59 3.36
N SER A 72 5.75 -9.26 3.24
CA SER A 72 6.73 -8.42 3.94
C SER A 72 6.28 -7.89 5.30
N VAL A 73 5.03 -8.13 5.68
CA VAL A 73 4.41 -7.54 6.89
C VAL A 73 3.62 -8.57 7.67
N SER A 74 3.34 -8.28 8.94
CA SER A 74 2.53 -9.17 9.76
C SER A 74 1.07 -9.25 9.28
N PRO A 75 0.31 -10.29 9.66
CA PRO A 75 -1.11 -10.40 9.33
C PRO A 75 -1.99 -9.25 9.83
N LYS A 76 -1.49 -8.41 10.74
CA LYS A 76 -2.22 -7.25 11.29
C LYS A 76 -2.16 -6.03 10.38
N MET A 77 -1.10 -5.90 9.57
CA MET A 77 -0.95 -4.79 8.62
C MET A 77 -1.94 -4.94 7.48
N LYS A 78 -2.65 -3.86 7.17
CA LYS A 78 -3.65 -3.82 6.12
C LYS A 78 -3.08 -3.27 4.82
N LEU A 79 -3.54 -3.78 3.69
CA LEU A 79 -3.09 -3.37 2.37
C LEU A 79 -4.19 -2.60 1.64
N LYS A 80 -3.82 -1.49 1.01
CA LYS A 80 -4.69 -0.76 0.08
C LYS A 80 -4.12 -0.78 -1.33
N ALA A 81 -4.78 -1.48 -2.24
CA ALA A 81 -4.47 -1.42 -3.67
C ALA A 81 -5.12 -0.17 -4.29
N SER A 82 -4.38 0.58 -5.09
CA SER A 82 -4.92 1.73 -5.83
C SER A 82 -4.10 2.11 -7.05
N GLY A 83 -4.75 2.76 -8.00
CA GLY A 83 -4.16 3.16 -9.28
C GLY A 83 -4.44 2.11 -10.36
N GLY A 84 -5.10 2.53 -11.44
CA GLY A 84 -5.37 1.66 -12.60
C GLY A 84 -6.51 0.64 -12.45
N ILE A 85 -7.21 0.58 -11.31
CA ILE A 85 -8.28 -0.39 -11.06
C ILE A 85 -9.57 0.05 -11.76
N ARG A 86 -9.91 -0.61 -12.88
CA ARG A 86 -11.00 -0.19 -13.78
C ARG A 86 -12.02 -1.29 -14.12
N SER A 87 -11.82 -2.52 -13.65
CA SER A 87 -12.77 -3.61 -13.85
C SER A 87 -12.93 -4.40 -12.56
N ARG A 88 -14.10 -5.04 -12.43
CA ARG A 88 -14.43 -5.89 -11.29
C ARG A 88 -13.47 -7.07 -11.18
N GLU A 89 -13.11 -7.69 -12.30
CA GLU A 89 -12.20 -8.84 -12.35
C GLU A 89 -10.84 -8.48 -11.75
N PHE A 90 -10.28 -7.34 -12.16
CA PHE A 90 -8.99 -6.90 -11.62
C PHE A 90 -9.08 -6.51 -10.14
N ALA A 91 -10.21 -5.95 -9.70
CA ALA A 91 -10.46 -5.70 -8.29
C ALA A 91 -10.49 -7.02 -7.47
N GLU A 92 -11.14 -8.06 -7.99
CA GLU A 92 -11.20 -9.39 -7.36
C GLU A 92 -9.82 -10.06 -7.31
N GLU A 93 -9.01 -9.94 -8.37
CA GLU A 93 -7.62 -10.41 -8.39
C GLU A 93 -6.76 -9.76 -7.29
N LEU A 94 -6.89 -8.45 -7.10
CA LEU A 94 -6.14 -7.72 -6.08
C LEU A 94 -6.58 -8.11 -4.66
N ILE A 95 -7.89 -8.34 -4.44
CA ILE A 95 -8.43 -8.83 -3.17
C ILE A 95 -7.89 -10.24 -2.89
N ALA A 96 -7.95 -11.14 -3.88
CA ALA A 96 -7.42 -12.50 -3.76
C ALA A 96 -5.91 -12.53 -3.48
N ALA A 97 -5.17 -11.53 -4.00
CA ALA A 97 -3.75 -11.36 -3.72
C ALA A 97 -3.44 -10.85 -2.30
N GLY A 98 -4.42 -10.31 -1.58
CA GLY A 98 -4.28 -9.88 -0.18
C GLY A 98 -4.61 -8.42 0.09
N ALA A 99 -5.22 -7.68 -0.85
CA ALA A 99 -5.65 -6.30 -0.59
C ALA A 99 -6.90 -6.24 0.30
N ASP A 100 -6.82 -5.53 1.43
CA ASP A 100 -7.94 -5.31 2.36
C ASP A 100 -8.83 -4.13 1.93
N ARG A 101 -8.32 -3.24 1.09
CA ARG A 101 -9.06 -2.07 0.60
C ARG A 101 -8.66 -1.72 -0.84
N LEU A 102 -9.63 -1.24 -1.61
CA LEU A 102 -9.40 -0.68 -2.94
C LEU A 102 -9.54 0.85 -2.93
N GLY A 103 -8.63 1.53 -3.60
CA GLY A 103 -8.69 2.96 -3.91
C GLY A 103 -8.94 3.16 -5.40
N VAL A 104 -10.19 3.49 -5.74
CA VAL A 104 -10.68 3.60 -7.12
C VAL A 104 -11.34 4.95 -7.35
N GLY A 105 -11.18 5.50 -8.55
CA GLY A 105 -11.79 6.79 -8.93
C GLY A 105 -13.26 6.66 -9.31
N ASN A 106 -13.67 5.53 -9.89
CA ASN A 106 -15.06 5.24 -10.24
C ASN A 106 -15.44 3.84 -9.76
N GLY A 107 -15.98 3.75 -8.54
CA GLY A 107 -16.35 2.47 -7.93
C GLY A 107 -17.57 1.79 -8.57
N LEU A 108 -18.40 2.51 -9.31
CA LEU A 108 -19.59 1.93 -9.97
C LEU A 108 -19.22 0.89 -11.02
N LEU A 109 -18.03 0.99 -11.61
CA LEU A 109 -17.54 0.01 -12.60
C LEU A 109 -17.18 -1.35 -11.98
N LEU A 110 -17.16 -1.45 -10.65
CA LEU A 110 -16.73 -2.65 -9.93
C LEU A 110 -17.88 -3.44 -9.30
N LEU A 111 -19.11 -2.90 -9.33
CA LEU A 111 -20.32 -3.50 -8.77
C LEU A 111 -21.01 -4.34 -9.85
#